data_AF-A0A6B3DTC8-F1
#
_entry.id   AF-A0A6B3DTC8-F1
#
_cell.length_a   1.000
_cell.length_b   1.000
_cell.length_c   1.000
_cell.angle_alpha   90.00
_cell.angle_beta   90.00
_cell.angle_gamma   90.00
#
_symmetry.space_group_name_H-M   'P 1'
#
loop_
_entity.id
_entity.type
_entity.pdbx_description
1 polymer ?
#
loop_
_entity_poly.entity_id
_entity_poly.type
_entity_poly.pdbx_seq_one_letter_code
_entity_poly.pdbx_strand_id
1 'polypeptide(L)' 'LALAGVDPARLAEFAGEPLLGGGEPVGCVRPVEALSPEALPSACA' A
#
# COMPACT_ATOMS: atom_id res chain seq x y z
N LEU A 1 7.90 1.22 -4.01
CA LEU A 1 7.21 -0.05 -4.37
C LEU A 1 6.72 -0.03 -5.81
N ALA A 2 5.93 0.96 -6.23
CA ALA A 2 5.63 1.16 -7.67
C ALA A 2 6.91 1.27 -8.53
N LEU A 3 7.89 2.07 -8.09
CA LEU A 3 9.21 2.16 -8.74
C LEU A 3 10.03 0.86 -8.70
N ALA A 4 9.61 -0.11 -7.89
CA ALA A 4 10.22 -1.44 -7.81
C ALA A 4 9.39 -2.50 -8.58
N GLY A 5 8.42 -2.08 -9.40
CA GLY A 5 7.57 -2.97 -10.20
C GLY A 5 6.41 -3.62 -9.45
N VAL A 6 6.12 -3.18 -8.22
CA VAL A 6 4.98 -3.68 -7.44
C VAL A 6 3.72 -2.92 -7.84
N ASP A 7 2.68 -3.66 -8.23
CA ASP A 7 1.33 -3.12 -8.43
C ASP A 7 0.77 -2.59 -7.08
N PRO A 8 0.51 -1.28 -6.95
CA PRO A 8 0.00 -0.71 -5.72
C PRO A 8 -1.38 -1.23 -5.31
N ALA A 9 -2.18 -1.72 -6.25
CA ALA A 9 -3.48 -2.32 -5.93
C ALA A 9 -3.33 -3.55 -5.02
N ARG A 10 -2.21 -4.28 -5.12
CA ARG A 10 -1.89 -5.39 -4.21
C ARG A 10 -1.63 -4.93 -2.78
N LEU A 11 -1.19 -3.69 -2.58
CA LEU A 11 -0.92 -3.15 -1.24
C LEU A 11 -2.20 -2.71 -0.53
N ALA A 12 -3.30 -2.48 -1.27
CA ALA A 12 -4.57 -2.09 -0.69
C ALA A 12 -5.17 -3.17 0.22
N GLU A 13 -4.84 -4.46 0.00
CA GLU A 13 -5.33 -5.56 0.84
C GLU A 13 -4.84 -5.49 2.29
N PHE A 14 -3.72 -4.80 2.53
CA PHE A 14 -3.16 -4.61 3.85
C PHE A 14 -3.80 -3.46 4.62
N ALA A 15 -4.82 -2.78 4.07
CA ALA A 15 -5.47 -1.67 4.76
C ALA A 15 -6.04 -2.12 6.11
N GLY A 16 -5.63 -1.43 7.18
CA GLY A 16 -6.05 -1.74 8.55
C GLY A 16 -5.22 -2.80 9.26
N GLU A 17 -4.31 -3.51 8.56
CA GLU A 17 -3.44 -4.51 9.19
C GLU A 17 -2.54 -3.90 10.27
N PRO A 18 -2.25 -4.62 11.37
CA PRO A 18 -1.46 -4.09 12.47
C PRO A 18 0.01 -3.90 12.07
N LEU A 19 0.54 -2.73 12.41
CA LEU A 19 1.97 -2.47 12.33
C LEU A 19 2.63 -2.90 13.63
N LEU A 20 3.69 -3.69 13.52
CA LEU A 20 4.43 -4.21 14.68
C LEU A 20 5.75 -3.46 14.87
N GLY A 21 6.04 -3.10 16.12
CA GLY A 21 7.32 -2.55 16.57
C GLY A 21 7.88 -3.43 17.67
N GLY A 22 8.99 -4.12 17.42
CA GLY A 22 9.56 -5.08 18.39
C GLY A 22 8.66 -6.28 18.70
N GLY A 23 7.72 -6.59 17.81
CA GLY A 23 6.72 -7.65 18.00
C GLY A 23 5.37 -7.17 18.56
N GLU A 24 5.29 -5.94 19.05
CA GLU A 24 4.06 -5.39 19.65
C GLU A 24 3.29 -4.50 18.66
N PRO A 25 1.94 -4.49 18.68
CA PRO A 25 1.14 -3.58 17.86
C PRO A 25 1.39 -2.11 18.22
N VAL A 26 1.75 -1.30 17.23
CA VAL A 26 2.04 0.14 17.38
C VAL A 26 1.17 1.03 16.48
N GLY A 27 0.30 0.44 15.68
CA GLY A 27 -0.59 1.17 14.78
C GLY A 27 -1.19 0.24 13.73
N CYS A 28 -1.64 0.82 12.62
CA CYS A 28 -2.15 0.08 11.48
C CYS A 28 -1.74 0.71 10.15
N VAL A 29 -1.77 -0.10 9.09
CA VAL A 29 -1.52 0.35 7.72
C VAL A 29 -2.68 1.23 7.26
N ARG A 30 -2.37 2.45 6.82
CA ARG A 30 -3.33 3.34 6.16
C ARG A 30 -2.86 3.64 4.72
N PRO A 31 -3.57 3.17 3.69
CA PRO A 31 -3.26 3.55 2.32
C PRO A 31 -3.29 5.06 2.15
N VAL A 32 -2.34 5.60 1.40
CA VAL A 32 -2.35 7.01 0.97
C VAL A 32 -2.99 7.09 -0.41
N GLU A 33 -3.57 8.24 -0.74
CA GLU A 33 -4.32 8.45 -2.00
C GLU A 33 -3.49 8.13 -3.25
N ALA A 34 -2.18 8.37 -3.22
CA ALA A 34 -1.25 8.02 -4.29
C ALA A 34 -1.14 6.51 -4.58
N LEU A 35 -1.66 5.66 -3.68
CA LEU A 35 -1.74 4.20 -3.85
C LEU A 35 -3.16 3.75 -4.23
N SER A 36 -4.12 4.67 -4.39
CA SER A 36 -5.43 4.33 -4.95
C SER A 36 -5.27 3.88 -6.41
N PRO A 37 -5.91 2.79 -6.84
CA PRO A 37 -5.87 2.34 -8.24
C PRO A 37 -6.29 3.45 -9.23
N GLU A 38 -7.19 4.33 -8.81
CA GLU A 38 -7.69 5.46 -9.61
C GLU A 38 -6.68 6.60 -9.76
N ALA A 39 -5.73 6.72 -8.84
CA ALA A 39 -4.70 7.77 -8.87
C ALA A 39 -3.49 7.39 -9.75
N LEU A 40 -3.41 6.12 -10.18
CA LEU A 40 -2.29 5.63 -10.97
C LEU A 40 -2.57 5.83 -12.47
N PRO A 41 -1.72 6.55 -13.21
CA PRO A 41 -1.84 6.58 -14.66
C PRO A 41 -1.68 5.16 -15.20
N SER A 42 -2.52 4.80 -16.19
CA SER A 42 -2.43 3.52 -16.90
C SER A 42 -0.97 3.28 -17.32
N ALA A 43 -0.32 2.32 -16.66
CA ALA A 43 1.01 1.90 -17.03
C ALA A 43 0.94 1.27 -18.43
N CYS A 44 1.89 1.66 -19.29
CA CYS A 44 1.88 1.55 -20.75
C CYS A 44 1.32 0.24 -21.33
N ALA A 45 0.61 0.39 -22.46
CA ALA A 45 0.25 -0.68 -23.38
C ALA A 45 1.45 -1.21 -24.18
#